data_AF-A0A2U2CNE9-F1
#
_entry.id   AF-A0A2U2CNE9-F1
#
_cell.length_a   1.000
_cell.length_b   1.000
_cell.length_c   1.000
_cell.angle_alpha   90.00
_cell.angle_beta   90.00
_cell.angle_gamma   90.00
#
_symmetry.space_group_name_H-M   'P 1'
#
loop_
_entity.id
_entity.type
_entity.pdbx_description
1 polymer ?
#
loop_
_entity_poly.entity_id
_entity_poly.type
_entity_poly.pdbx_seq_one_letter_code
_entity_poly.pdbx_strand_id
1 'polypeptide(L)'
;MDDFPEFHRPRANAARPLAGLTVLLVEDSRFASEAVRLLCLASGARIRRADCLKAARRHLGTYFPAVAIVDLGLPDGSGLDLIAEMDSATPRVPVILATSGEDAASHLAIAAGADGFLAKPLAGIAGFQQAVLSRLPGAAAPAGPRPVPKGRVCPEGLTYREDLEQAARRLAGGTPRELAYTLQFLRSVAGAAGDVTLQFSTRTAEAQVQSGTPRGAALRRLRADISERLMSQASI
;
A
#
# COMPACT_ATOMS: atom_id res chain seq x y z
N MET A 1 -20.15 39.16 -14.12
CA MET A 1 -20.37 38.74 -12.73
C MET A 1 -20.73 37.27 -12.84
N ASP A 2 -19.71 36.43 -13.01
CA ASP A 2 -19.90 35.01 -13.31
C ASP A 2 -20.03 34.23 -12.01
N ASP A 3 -21.29 33.95 -11.67
CA ASP A 3 -21.70 33.08 -10.58
C ASP A 3 -21.49 31.62 -11.03
N PHE A 4 -20.26 31.13 -10.95
CA PHE A 4 -19.98 29.71 -11.08
C PHE A 4 -20.43 29.02 -9.78
N PRO A 5 -21.25 27.96 -9.85
CA PRO A 5 -21.68 27.25 -8.65
C PRO A 5 -20.45 26.71 -7.94
N GLU A 6 -20.25 27.11 -6.68
CA GLU A 6 -19.24 26.52 -5.79
C GLU A 6 -19.46 25.00 -5.78
N PHE A 7 -18.66 24.26 -6.55
CA PHE A 7 -18.61 22.81 -6.48
C PHE A 7 -18.34 22.43 -5.02
N HIS A 8 -19.39 22.05 -4.30
CA HIS A 8 -19.36 21.71 -2.89
C HIS A 8 -18.26 20.67 -2.64
N ARG A 9 -17.09 21.11 -2.17
CA ARG A 9 -16.08 20.20 -1.65
C ARG A 9 -16.70 19.59 -0.39
N PRO A 10 -16.86 18.25 -0.31
CA PRO A 10 -17.35 17.62 0.90
C PRO A 10 -16.50 18.07 2.08
N ARG A 11 -17.10 18.72 3.07
CA ARG A 11 -16.38 19.15 4.28
C ARG A 11 -16.20 17.96 5.23
N ALA A 12 -15.03 17.90 5.86
CA ALA A 12 -14.75 16.93 6.91
C ALA A 12 -15.81 17.02 8.02
N ASN A 13 -16.26 15.86 8.51
CA ASN A 13 -17.15 15.76 9.66
C ASN A 13 -16.77 14.54 10.51
N ALA A 14 -17.45 14.36 11.66
CA ALA A 14 -17.13 13.29 12.60
C ALA A 14 -17.19 11.87 11.98
N ALA A 15 -18.10 11.63 11.03
CA ALA A 15 -18.26 10.34 10.35
C ALA A 15 -17.32 10.15 9.15
N ARG A 16 -16.95 11.25 8.47
CA ARG A 16 -16.06 11.28 7.30
C ARG A 16 -14.96 12.31 7.52
N PRO A 17 -13.96 11.99 8.35
CA PRO A 17 -13.00 12.98 8.82
C PRO A 17 -11.96 13.36 7.76
N LEU A 18 -11.85 12.60 6.67
CA LEU A 18 -10.94 12.88 5.57
C LEU A 18 -11.67 13.44 4.34
N ALA A 19 -12.93 13.86 4.49
CA ALA A 19 -13.71 14.40 3.38
C ALA A 19 -13.06 15.66 2.80
N GLY A 20 -12.98 15.71 1.47
CA GLY A 20 -12.33 16.79 0.74
C GLY A 20 -10.83 16.60 0.51
N LEU A 21 -10.19 15.63 1.19
CA LEU A 21 -8.78 15.29 0.95
C LEU A 21 -8.63 14.40 -0.28
N THR A 22 -7.50 14.57 -0.96
CA THR A 22 -7.06 13.66 -2.03
C THR A 22 -5.80 12.94 -1.57
N VAL A 23 -5.87 11.62 -1.53
CA VAL A 23 -4.79 10.69 -1.17
C VAL A 23 -4.18 10.15 -2.46
N LEU A 24 -2.86 10.27 -2.62
CA LEU A 24 -2.10 9.50 -3.59
C LEU A 24 -1.60 8.22 -2.91
N LEU A 25 -1.98 7.07 -3.43
CA LEU A 25 -1.44 5.77 -3.02
C LEU A 25 -0.49 5.26 -4.09
N VAL A 26 0.72 4.89 -3.68
CA VAL A 26 1.72 4.22 -4.52
C VAL A 26 1.88 2.80 -4.01
N GLU A 27 1.28 1.85 -4.70
CA GLU A 27 1.14 0.44 -4.30
C GLU A 27 0.87 -0.41 -5.54
N ASP A 28 1.68 -1.44 -5.74
CA ASP A 28 1.59 -2.34 -6.89
C ASP A 28 0.73 -3.60 -6.62
N SER A 29 0.52 -3.98 -5.36
CA SER A 29 -0.43 -5.04 -5.00
C SER A 29 -1.87 -4.57 -5.15
N ARG A 30 -2.66 -5.31 -5.93
CA ARG A 30 -4.08 -5.04 -6.10
C ARG A 30 -4.85 -5.23 -4.80
N PHE A 31 -4.51 -6.28 -4.06
CA PHE A 31 -5.13 -6.58 -2.77
C PHE A 31 -4.89 -5.47 -1.74
N ALA A 32 -3.64 -5.02 -1.58
CA ALA A 32 -3.30 -3.94 -0.65
C ALA A 32 -3.87 -2.58 -1.10
N SER A 33 -3.80 -2.30 -2.41
CA SER A 33 -4.36 -1.08 -3.00
C SER A 33 -5.86 -0.98 -2.77
N GLU A 34 -6.56 -2.10 -2.87
CA GLU A 34 -7.99 -2.20 -2.61
C GLU A 34 -8.35 -1.99 -1.14
N ALA A 35 -7.55 -2.53 -0.20
CA ALA A 35 -7.73 -2.26 1.22
C ALA A 35 -7.68 -0.74 1.51
N VAL A 36 -6.66 -0.05 1.01
CA VAL A 36 -6.52 1.40 1.21
C VAL A 36 -7.63 2.18 0.51
N ARG A 37 -8.08 1.73 -0.67
CA ARG A 37 -9.24 2.32 -1.36
C ARG A 37 -10.49 2.27 -0.48
N LEU A 38 -10.78 1.12 0.12
CA LEU A 38 -11.92 0.94 1.03
C LEU A 38 -11.79 1.82 2.28
N LEU A 39 -10.60 1.91 2.88
CA LEU A 39 -10.34 2.81 4.01
C LEU A 39 -10.56 4.29 3.65
N CYS A 40 -10.10 4.72 2.48
CA CYS A 40 -10.28 6.08 1.98
C CYS A 40 -11.76 6.39 1.78
N LEU A 41 -12.50 5.48 1.13
CA LEU A 41 -13.94 5.63 0.89
C LEU A 41 -14.73 5.70 2.20
N ALA A 42 -14.45 4.80 3.14
CA ALA A 42 -15.08 4.80 4.46
C ALA A 42 -14.80 6.11 5.23
N SER A 43 -13.65 6.74 4.99
CA SER A 43 -13.23 7.99 5.64
C SER A 43 -13.63 9.26 4.88
N GLY A 44 -14.21 9.13 3.68
CA GLY A 44 -14.64 10.23 2.81
C GLY A 44 -13.56 10.85 1.92
N ALA A 45 -12.34 10.30 1.92
CA ALA A 45 -11.24 10.78 1.10
C ALA A 45 -11.39 10.34 -0.37
N ARG A 46 -10.88 11.16 -1.29
CA ARG A 46 -10.64 10.75 -2.68
C ARG A 46 -9.29 10.05 -2.76
N ILE A 47 -9.18 9.06 -3.63
CA ILE A 47 -7.94 8.31 -3.84
C ILE A 47 -7.52 8.33 -5.30
N ARG A 48 -6.22 8.49 -5.54
CA ARG A 48 -5.53 8.25 -6.81
C ARG A 48 -4.49 7.17 -6.58
N ARG A 49 -4.36 6.24 -7.52
CA ARG A 49 -3.51 5.06 -7.40
C ARG A 49 -2.40 5.11 -8.44
N ALA A 50 -1.19 4.80 -8.02
CA ALA A 50 -0.03 4.53 -8.86
C ALA A 50 0.51 3.15 -8.48
N ASP A 51 0.85 2.33 -9.46
CA ASP A 51 1.40 0.98 -9.30
C ASP A 51 2.94 0.94 -9.38
N CYS A 52 3.56 2.11 -9.56
CA CYS A 52 4.99 2.25 -9.75
C CYS A 52 5.43 3.70 -9.51
N LEU A 53 6.74 3.90 -9.30
CA LEU A 53 7.34 5.23 -9.12
C LEU A 53 7.08 6.12 -10.33
N LYS A 54 7.19 5.58 -11.54
CA LYS A 54 6.93 6.33 -12.79
C LYS A 54 5.50 6.89 -12.84
N ALA A 55 4.50 6.10 -12.45
CA ALA A 55 3.11 6.55 -12.42
C ALA A 55 2.88 7.59 -11.30
N ALA A 56 3.53 7.41 -10.14
CA ALA A 56 3.44 8.35 -9.02
C ALA A 56 3.99 9.74 -9.40
N ARG A 57 5.18 9.81 -10.03
CA ARG A 57 5.78 11.07 -10.49
C ARG A 57 4.90 11.80 -11.50
N ARG A 58 4.22 11.08 -12.40
CA ARG A 58 3.24 11.68 -13.33
C ARG A 58 2.06 12.32 -12.59
N HIS A 59 1.55 11.69 -11.53
CA HIS A 59 0.51 12.27 -10.70
C HIS A 59 0.98 13.53 -9.97
N LEU A 60 2.17 13.47 -9.34
CA LEU A 60 2.77 14.60 -8.63
C LEU A 60 3.06 15.80 -9.54
N GLY A 61 3.39 15.56 -10.81
CA GLY A 61 3.54 16.62 -11.82
C GLY A 61 2.23 17.22 -12.31
N THR A 62 1.07 16.62 -12.00
CA THR A 62 -0.25 17.05 -12.48
C THR A 62 -1.08 17.74 -11.40
N TYR A 63 -0.99 17.26 -10.16
CA TYR A 63 -1.73 17.82 -9.04
C TYR A 63 -1.00 17.57 -7.71
N PHE A 64 -1.42 18.29 -6.67
CA PHE A 64 -0.82 18.19 -5.35
C PHE A 64 -1.73 17.41 -4.37
N PRO A 65 -1.36 16.19 -3.96
CA PRO A 65 -2.13 15.44 -2.97
C PRO A 65 -2.01 16.07 -1.57
N ALA A 66 -3.05 15.89 -0.75
CA ALA A 66 -2.98 16.26 0.67
C ALA A 66 -2.22 15.20 1.49
N VAL A 67 -2.27 13.95 1.03
CA VAL A 67 -1.62 12.80 1.66
C VAL A 67 -1.02 11.93 0.57
N ALA A 68 0.24 11.53 0.74
CA ALA A 68 0.85 10.45 -0.04
C ALA A 68 1.05 9.23 0.86
N ILE A 69 0.69 8.05 0.37
CA ILE A 69 0.95 6.76 1.00
C ILE A 69 1.81 5.96 0.03
N VAL A 70 3.02 5.59 0.44
CA VAL A 70 4.03 5.00 -0.44
C VAL A 70 4.46 3.64 0.08
N ASP A 71 4.23 2.59 -0.71
CA ASP A 71 4.83 1.29 -0.44
C ASP A 71 6.34 1.32 -0.71
N LEU A 72 7.11 0.70 0.17
CA LEU A 72 8.58 0.71 0.08
C LEU A 72 9.12 -0.29 -0.96
N GLY A 73 8.38 -1.35 -1.28
CA GLY A 73 8.78 -2.43 -2.18
C GLY A 73 8.09 -2.36 -3.53
N LEU A 74 8.58 -1.51 -4.43
CA LEU A 74 7.99 -1.28 -5.75
C LEU A 74 8.79 -1.98 -6.87
N PRO A 75 8.16 -2.30 -8.01
CA PRO A 75 8.81 -3.03 -9.11
C PRO A 75 9.90 -2.21 -9.82
N ASP A 76 9.80 -0.89 -9.84
CA ASP A 76 10.68 0.02 -10.58
C ASP A 76 11.65 0.81 -9.70
N GLY A 77 11.69 0.57 -8.39
CA GLY A 77 12.66 1.19 -7.48
C GLY A 77 12.22 1.16 -6.01
N SER A 78 12.91 1.93 -5.18
CA SER A 78 12.60 2.04 -3.75
C SER A 78 11.57 3.14 -3.51
N GLY A 79 10.53 2.85 -2.72
CA GLY A 79 9.60 3.88 -2.26
C GLY A 79 10.27 4.97 -1.41
N LEU A 80 11.41 4.68 -0.78
CA LEU A 80 12.20 5.65 -0.01
C LEU A 80 12.68 6.81 -0.88
N ASP A 81 13.06 6.55 -2.13
CA ASP A 81 13.54 7.58 -3.05
C ASP A 81 12.43 8.59 -3.35
N LEU A 82 11.21 8.10 -3.58
CA LEU A 82 10.04 8.95 -3.81
C LEU A 82 9.63 9.73 -2.56
N ILE A 83 9.75 9.14 -1.38
CA ILE A 83 9.50 9.84 -0.11
C ILE A 83 10.47 11.02 0.03
N ALA A 84 11.77 10.81 -0.19
CA ALA A 84 12.78 11.87 -0.14
C ALA A 84 12.54 12.96 -1.21
N GLU A 85 12.13 12.58 -2.41
CA GLU A 85 11.72 13.53 -3.47
C GLU A 85 10.54 14.40 -3.02
N MET A 86 9.50 13.82 -2.41
CA MET A 86 8.33 14.55 -1.94
C MET A 86 8.61 15.42 -0.71
N ASP A 87 9.52 14.98 0.16
CA ASP A 87 9.94 15.70 1.37
C ASP A 87 10.75 16.96 1.02
N SER A 88 11.62 16.85 0.01
CA SER A 88 12.45 17.97 -0.49
C SER A 88 11.74 18.89 -1.50
N ALA A 89 10.57 18.48 -2.01
CA ALA A 89 9.81 19.28 -2.96
C ALA A 89 9.29 20.60 -2.36
N THR A 90 9.13 21.62 -3.20
CA THR A 90 8.52 22.90 -2.82
C THR A 90 7.31 23.20 -3.72
N PRO A 91 6.08 23.26 -3.16
CA PRO A 91 5.73 22.94 -1.76
C PRO A 91 5.84 21.44 -1.44
N ARG A 92 6.15 21.11 -0.18
CA ARG A 92 6.22 19.72 0.32
C ARG A 92 4.83 19.11 0.49
N VAL A 93 4.66 17.85 0.09
CA VAL A 93 3.40 17.10 0.36
C VAL A 93 3.07 17.17 1.86
N PRO A 94 1.83 17.56 2.26
CA PRO A 94 1.54 17.84 3.66
C PRO A 94 1.68 16.65 4.60
N VAL A 95 1.30 15.45 4.14
CA VAL A 95 1.43 14.21 4.90
C VAL A 95 2.00 13.12 4.00
N ILE A 96 3.14 12.56 4.38
CA ILE A 96 3.79 11.44 3.71
C ILE A 96 3.81 10.24 4.67
N LEU A 97 3.12 9.17 4.30
CA LEU A 97 3.10 7.91 5.05
C LEU A 97 3.79 6.82 4.22
N ALA A 98 4.66 6.05 4.86
CA ALA A 98 5.23 4.85 4.26
C ALA A 98 4.40 3.61 4.62
N THR A 99 4.40 2.59 3.77
CA THR A 99 3.84 1.28 4.07
C THR A 99 4.79 0.16 3.64
N SER A 100 4.80 -0.93 4.42
CA SER A 100 5.57 -2.14 4.10
C SER A 100 4.99 -3.33 4.88
N GLY A 101 5.31 -4.54 4.41
CA GLY A 101 5.10 -5.79 5.15
C GLY A 101 6.19 -6.08 6.19
N GLU A 102 7.18 -5.20 6.35
CA GLU A 102 8.31 -5.32 7.27
C GLU A 102 8.37 -4.16 8.26
N ASP A 103 8.14 -4.44 9.54
CA ASP A 103 8.15 -3.41 10.60
C ASP A 103 9.51 -2.72 10.74
N ALA A 104 10.61 -3.46 10.51
CA ALA A 104 11.97 -2.92 10.58
C ALA A 104 12.24 -1.78 9.59
N ALA A 105 11.44 -1.68 8.53
CA ALA A 105 11.59 -0.63 7.51
C ALA A 105 11.08 0.75 7.99
N SER A 106 10.37 0.83 9.12
CA SER A 106 9.82 2.09 9.64
C SER A 106 10.90 3.15 9.87
N HIS A 107 12.05 2.79 10.44
CA HIS A 107 13.10 3.78 10.72
C HIS A 107 13.70 4.39 9.45
N LEU A 108 13.87 3.57 8.40
CA LEU A 108 14.37 4.04 7.10
C LEU A 108 13.38 5.00 6.44
N ALA A 109 12.08 4.72 6.53
CA ALA A 109 11.05 5.59 6.00
C ALA A 109 11.03 6.96 6.67
N ILE A 110 11.11 7.00 8.02
CA ILE A 110 11.16 8.26 8.77
C ILE A 110 12.44 9.04 8.41
N ALA A 111 13.58 8.35 8.31
CA ALA A 111 14.84 8.98 7.91
C ALA A 111 14.80 9.56 6.49
N ALA A 112 14.00 8.99 5.59
CA ALA A 112 13.79 9.50 4.24
C ALA A 112 12.83 10.71 4.17
N GLY A 113 12.19 11.08 5.29
CA GLY A 113 11.25 12.21 5.34
C GLY A 113 9.77 11.84 5.44
N ALA A 114 9.43 10.56 5.69
CA ALA A 114 8.06 10.19 5.97
C ALA A 114 7.62 10.73 7.35
N ASP A 115 6.39 11.22 7.44
CA ASP A 115 5.79 11.67 8.70
C ASP A 115 5.36 10.49 9.57
N GLY A 116 5.12 9.32 8.96
CA GLY A 116 4.64 8.13 9.65
C GLY A 116 4.76 6.86 8.84
N PHE A 117 4.48 5.74 9.50
CA PHE A 117 4.56 4.40 8.93
C PHE A 117 3.27 3.62 9.21
N LEU A 118 2.85 2.85 8.22
CA LEU A 118 1.65 2.02 8.23
C LEU A 118 2.02 0.58 7.90
N ALA A 119 2.09 -0.27 8.93
CA ALA A 119 2.39 -1.69 8.77
C ALA A 119 1.22 -2.45 8.10
N LYS A 120 1.52 -3.32 7.13
CA LYS A 120 0.51 -4.21 6.55
C LYS A 120 0.19 -5.36 7.55
N PRO A 121 -1.09 -5.73 7.75
CA PRO A 121 -2.29 -5.31 7.01
C PRO A 121 -2.91 -3.98 7.48
N LEU A 122 -3.35 -3.17 6.52
CA LEU A 122 -4.01 -1.86 6.75
C LEU A 122 -5.51 -1.99 7.02
N ALA A 123 -5.93 -2.97 7.83
CA ALA A 123 -7.35 -3.33 7.91
C ALA A 123 -8.20 -2.39 8.80
N GLY A 124 -7.59 -1.61 9.70
CA GLY A 124 -8.33 -0.83 10.71
C GLY A 124 -8.66 0.61 10.27
N ILE A 125 -9.95 0.92 10.10
CA ILE A 125 -10.41 2.28 9.73
C ILE A 125 -9.92 3.32 10.74
N ALA A 126 -10.05 3.05 12.04
CA ALA A 126 -9.60 3.94 13.10
C ALA A 126 -8.11 4.26 13.04
N GLY A 127 -7.27 3.22 12.86
CA GLY A 127 -5.81 3.38 12.78
C GLY A 127 -5.41 4.19 11.56
N PHE A 128 -6.03 3.92 10.41
CA PHE A 128 -5.81 4.69 9.19
C PHE A 128 -6.18 6.17 9.34
N GLN A 129 -7.39 6.44 9.85
CA GLN A 129 -7.84 7.81 10.11
C GLN A 129 -6.90 8.53 11.07
N GLN A 130 -6.52 7.89 12.17
CA GLN A 130 -5.64 8.48 13.16
C GLN A 130 -4.26 8.79 12.60
N ALA A 131 -3.69 7.88 11.80
CA ALA A 131 -2.38 8.07 11.19
C ALA A 131 -2.34 9.29 10.28
N VAL A 132 -3.40 9.54 9.51
CA VAL A 132 -3.52 10.72 8.65
C VAL A 132 -3.81 11.98 9.48
N LEU A 133 -4.85 11.95 10.31
CA LEU A 133 -5.34 13.14 11.02
C LEU A 133 -4.32 13.72 12.00
N SER A 134 -3.51 12.89 12.66
CA SER A 134 -2.51 13.36 13.61
C SER A 134 -1.36 14.14 12.96
N ARG A 135 -1.30 14.16 11.62
CA ARG A 135 -0.23 14.78 10.83
C ARG A 135 -0.74 15.87 9.90
N LEU A 136 -2.05 16.01 9.76
CA LEU A 136 -2.61 17.11 9.00
C LEU A 136 -2.29 18.45 9.68
N PRO A 137 -1.97 19.50 8.91
CA PRO A 137 -1.81 20.83 9.45
C PRO A 137 -3.12 21.32 10.10
N GLY A 138 -3.00 22.04 11.23
CA GLY A 138 -4.07 22.23 12.24
C GLY A 138 -5.42 22.81 11.80
N ALA A 139 -5.55 23.35 10.58
CA ALA A 139 -6.83 23.82 10.03
C ALA A 139 -7.60 22.74 9.22
N ALA A 140 -6.96 21.60 8.90
CA ALA A 140 -7.54 20.57 8.04
C ALA A 140 -8.16 19.39 8.83
N ALA A 141 -7.90 19.28 10.13
CA ALA A 141 -8.48 18.25 10.98
C ALA A 141 -9.85 18.68 11.54
N PRO A 142 -10.88 17.83 11.50
CA PRO A 142 -12.18 18.14 12.11
C PRO A 142 -12.05 18.31 13.64
N ALA A 143 -12.67 19.37 14.17
CA ALA A 143 -12.65 19.66 15.60
C ALA A 143 -13.62 18.76 16.40
N GLY A 144 -13.21 18.36 17.61
CA GLY A 144 -14.05 17.68 18.60
C GLY A 144 -13.93 16.14 18.65
N PRO A 145 -14.61 15.50 19.62
CA PRO A 145 -14.64 14.04 19.75
C PRO A 145 -15.23 13.38 18.51
N ARG A 146 -14.65 12.25 18.09
CA ARG A 146 -15.14 11.47 16.95
C ARG A 146 -15.44 10.03 17.35
N PRO A 147 -16.49 9.42 16.79
CA PRO A 147 -16.71 7.98 16.94
C PRO A 147 -15.53 7.24 16.31
N VAL A 148 -14.94 6.31 17.05
CA VAL A 148 -13.85 5.45 16.56
C VAL A 148 -14.48 4.26 15.84
N PRO A 149 -14.37 4.14 14.50
CA PRO A 149 -14.97 3.03 13.78
C PRO A 149 -14.22 1.75 14.12
N LYS A 150 -14.93 0.72 14.59
CA LYS A 150 -14.35 -0.61 14.86
C LYS A 150 -14.29 -1.51 13.61
N GLY A 151 -14.81 -1.04 12.48
CA GLY A 151 -14.87 -1.81 11.24
C GLY A 151 -13.50 -2.13 10.68
N ARG A 152 -13.35 -3.36 10.15
CA ARG A 152 -12.23 -3.75 9.29
C ARG A 152 -12.68 -3.69 7.84
N VAL A 153 -11.77 -3.32 6.94
CA VAL A 153 -11.99 -3.47 5.51
C VAL A 153 -11.43 -4.82 5.06
N CYS A 154 -12.21 -5.52 4.24
CA CYS A 154 -11.81 -6.79 3.64
C CYS A 154 -11.84 -6.61 2.11
N PRO A 155 -10.67 -6.60 1.44
CA PRO A 155 -10.62 -6.62 -0.01
C PRO A 155 -11.27 -7.89 -0.58
N GLU A 156 -11.67 -7.82 -1.84
CA GLU A 156 -12.26 -8.95 -2.54
C GLU A 156 -11.23 -10.04 -2.82
N GLY A 157 -11.65 -11.32 -2.74
CA GLY A 157 -10.78 -12.46 -3.02
C GLY A 157 -10.19 -12.45 -4.45
N LEU A 158 -10.90 -11.85 -5.42
CA LEU A 158 -10.41 -11.71 -6.79
C LEU A 158 -9.09 -10.91 -6.86
N THR A 159 -8.95 -9.84 -6.08
CA THR A 159 -7.71 -9.03 -6.06
C THR A 159 -6.51 -9.82 -5.54
N TYR A 160 -6.73 -10.68 -4.54
CA TYR A 160 -5.70 -11.58 -4.03
C TYR A 160 -5.28 -12.59 -5.09
N ARG A 161 -6.26 -13.18 -5.79
CA ARG A 161 -6.02 -14.12 -6.89
C ARG A 161 -5.21 -13.47 -8.03
N GLU A 162 -5.56 -12.25 -8.43
CA GLU A 162 -4.83 -11.51 -9.48
C GLU A 162 -3.36 -11.29 -9.09
N ASP A 163 -3.09 -10.93 -7.83
CA ASP A 163 -1.71 -10.76 -7.31
C ASP A 163 -0.95 -12.10 -7.33
N LEU A 164 -1.58 -13.20 -6.93
CA LEU A 164 -0.98 -14.55 -6.98
C LEU A 164 -0.65 -14.98 -8.41
N GLU A 165 -1.55 -14.75 -9.37
CA GLU A 165 -1.30 -15.05 -10.78
C GLU A 165 -0.14 -14.23 -11.35
N GLN A 166 -0.08 -12.95 -10.99
CA GLN A 166 1.02 -12.07 -11.42
C GLN A 166 2.36 -12.56 -10.87
N ALA A 167 2.40 -12.91 -9.58
CA ALA A 167 3.60 -13.45 -8.96
C ALA A 167 4.02 -14.80 -9.57
N ALA A 168 3.07 -15.71 -9.82
CA ALA A 168 3.33 -17.00 -10.46
C ALA A 168 3.99 -16.83 -11.86
N ARG A 169 3.51 -15.86 -12.65
CA ARG A 169 4.11 -15.53 -13.96
C ARG A 169 5.57 -15.07 -13.81
N ARG A 170 5.85 -14.20 -12.84
CA ARG A 170 7.21 -13.67 -12.59
C ARG A 170 8.19 -14.74 -12.08
N LEU A 171 7.71 -15.67 -11.25
CA LEU A 171 8.51 -16.79 -10.74
C LEU A 171 8.98 -17.76 -11.83
N ALA A 172 8.35 -17.77 -13.02
CA ALA A 172 8.62 -18.76 -14.05
C ALA A 172 9.86 -18.48 -14.92
N GLY A 173 10.45 -17.28 -14.89
CA GLY A 173 11.55 -16.94 -15.80
C GLY A 173 12.29 -15.62 -15.55
N GLY A 174 12.21 -15.06 -14.34
CA GLY A 174 12.84 -13.78 -14.00
C GLY A 174 14.35 -13.85 -13.72
N THR A 175 15.01 -12.71 -13.85
CA THR A 175 16.36 -12.43 -13.36
C THR A 175 16.44 -12.58 -11.82
N PRO A 176 17.64 -12.71 -11.22
CA PRO A 176 17.77 -12.79 -9.77
C PRO A 176 17.14 -11.61 -9.01
N ARG A 177 17.21 -10.40 -9.59
CA ARG A 177 16.59 -9.20 -9.02
C ARG A 177 15.07 -9.29 -9.05
N GLU A 178 14.50 -9.70 -10.18
CA GLU A 178 13.04 -9.88 -10.31
C GLU A 178 12.53 -11.00 -9.40
N LEU A 179 13.30 -12.06 -9.22
CA LEU A 179 12.99 -13.12 -8.27
C LEU A 179 12.97 -12.61 -6.83
N ALA A 180 14.01 -11.87 -6.41
CA ALA A 180 14.08 -11.30 -5.07
C ALA A 180 12.90 -10.36 -4.78
N TYR A 181 12.59 -9.46 -5.72
CA TYR A 181 11.41 -8.60 -5.63
C TYR A 181 10.11 -9.41 -5.61
N THR A 182 9.95 -10.43 -6.47
CA THR A 182 8.71 -11.23 -6.52
C THR A 182 8.46 -11.97 -5.20
N LEU A 183 9.53 -12.44 -4.55
CA LEU A 183 9.42 -13.06 -3.23
C LEU A 183 9.02 -12.03 -2.16
N GLN A 184 9.65 -10.87 -2.14
CA GLN A 184 9.28 -9.78 -1.23
C GLN A 184 7.81 -9.37 -1.42
N PHE A 185 7.38 -9.23 -2.66
CA PHE A 185 6.00 -8.94 -3.04
C PHE A 185 5.04 -10.01 -2.53
N LEU A 186 5.31 -11.30 -2.81
CA LEU A 186 4.50 -12.42 -2.31
C LEU A 186 4.38 -12.43 -0.79
N ARG A 187 5.48 -12.14 -0.08
CA ARG A 187 5.49 -12.08 1.38
C ARG A 187 4.60 -10.96 1.90
N SER A 188 4.66 -9.80 1.26
CA SER A 188 3.84 -8.63 1.59
C SER A 188 2.35 -8.91 1.35
N VAL A 189 2.01 -9.45 0.18
CA VAL A 189 0.64 -9.83 -0.21
C VAL A 189 0.08 -10.92 0.71
N ALA A 190 0.86 -11.97 0.99
CA ALA A 190 0.45 -13.04 1.91
C ALA A 190 0.23 -12.53 3.33
N GLY A 191 1.12 -11.65 3.83
CA GLY A 191 0.95 -10.99 5.12
C GLY A 191 -0.31 -10.13 5.18
N ALA A 192 -0.59 -9.36 4.12
CA ALA A 192 -1.78 -8.54 4.03
C ALA A 192 -3.07 -9.40 4.03
N ALA A 193 -3.05 -10.56 3.37
CA ALA A 193 -4.17 -11.49 3.31
C ALA A 193 -4.31 -12.38 4.56
N GLY A 194 -3.34 -12.36 5.48
CA GLY A 194 -3.30 -13.27 6.64
C GLY A 194 -2.96 -14.71 6.27
N ASP A 195 -2.37 -14.95 5.10
CA ASP A 195 -1.98 -16.27 4.63
C ASP A 195 -0.63 -16.70 5.20
N VAL A 196 -0.69 -17.26 6.41
CA VAL A 196 0.50 -17.65 7.19
C VAL A 196 1.34 -18.71 6.45
N THR A 197 0.69 -19.66 5.78
CA THR A 197 1.38 -20.75 5.07
C THR A 197 2.15 -20.21 3.86
N LEU A 198 1.53 -19.39 3.03
CA LEU A 198 2.21 -18.78 1.88
C LEU A 198 3.33 -17.84 2.34
N GLN A 199 3.11 -17.10 3.42
CA GLN A 199 4.12 -16.22 3.99
C GLN A 199 5.35 -17.02 4.44
N PHE A 200 5.16 -18.18 5.09
CA PHE A 200 6.25 -19.06 5.53
C PHE A 200 7.02 -19.65 4.33
N SER A 201 6.31 -20.17 3.34
CA SER A 201 6.95 -20.73 2.14
C SER A 201 7.74 -19.69 1.35
N THR A 202 7.22 -18.46 1.28
CA THR A 202 7.91 -17.34 0.64
C THR A 202 9.19 -16.97 1.39
N ARG A 203 9.14 -16.81 2.72
CA ARG A 203 10.34 -16.53 3.55
C ARG A 203 11.41 -17.62 3.40
N THR A 204 10.99 -18.88 3.34
CA THR A 204 11.91 -20.01 3.12
C THR A 204 12.61 -19.90 1.76
N ALA A 205 11.86 -19.54 0.71
CA ALA A 205 12.42 -19.32 -0.62
C ALA A 205 13.38 -18.10 -0.67
N GLU A 206 13.04 -17.00 0.01
CA GLU A 206 13.91 -15.82 0.13
C GLU A 206 15.26 -16.17 0.76
N ALA A 207 15.25 -16.87 1.90
CA ALA A 207 16.48 -17.24 2.60
C ALA A 207 17.39 -18.16 1.74
N GLN A 208 16.80 -19.05 0.94
CA GLN A 208 17.56 -19.89 0.01
C GLN A 208 18.15 -19.08 -1.16
N VAL A 209 17.39 -18.13 -1.71
CA VAL A 209 17.88 -17.25 -2.78
C VAL A 209 19.05 -16.40 -2.28
N GLN A 210 18.99 -15.89 -1.04
CA GLN A 210 20.06 -15.09 -0.44
C GLN A 210 21.31 -15.91 -0.10
N SER A 211 21.16 -17.17 0.34
CA SER A 211 22.28 -18.04 0.73
C SER A 211 22.97 -18.75 -0.44
N GLY A 212 22.50 -18.58 -1.68
CA GLY A 212 23.08 -19.24 -2.87
C GLY A 212 22.89 -20.76 -2.91
N THR A 213 22.03 -21.33 -2.06
CA THR A 213 21.72 -22.76 -2.03
C THR A 213 20.90 -23.20 -3.27
N PRO A 214 20.86 -24.50 -3.60
CA PRO A 214 20.13 -25.01 -4.76
C PRO A 214 18.64 -24.60 -4.72
N ARG A 215 18.28 -23.64 -5.57
CA ARG A 215 16.99 -22.91 -5.60
C ARG A 215 15.75 -23.78 -5.81
N GLY A 216 15.92 -25.06 -6.15
CA GLY A 216 14.87 -25.88 -6.73
C GLY A 216 13.75 -26.27 -5.75
N ALA A 217 14.07 -26.64 -4.51
CA ALA A 217 13.08 -27.24 -3.62
C ALA A 217 12.08 -26.21 -3.05
N ALA A 218 12.55 -25.10 -2.48
CA ALA A 218 11.65 -24.08 -1.92
C ALA A 218 10.84 -23.36 -3.01
N LEU A 219 11.43 -23.07 -4.18
CA LEU A 219 10.68 -22.47 -5.28
C LEU A 219 9.62 -23.43 -5.85
N ARG A 220 9.90 -24.73 -5.96
CA ARG A 220 8.88 -25.72 -6.34
C ARG A 220 7.76 -25.77 -5.31
N ARG A 221 8.10 -25.75 -4.01
CA ARG A 221 7.10 -25.74 -2.94
C ARG A 221 6.23 -24.49 -3.00
N LEU A 222 6.83 -23.32 -3.11
CA LEU A 222 6.13 -22.04 -3.24
C LEU A 222 5.18 -22.03 -4.45
N ARG A 223 5.63 -22.53 -5.60
CA ARG A 223 4.78 -22.65 -6.80
C ARG A 223 3.60 -23.60 -6.60
N ALA A 224 3.80 -24.71 -5.87
CA ALA A 224 2.71 -25.63 -5.53
C ALA A 224 1.70 -24.96 -4.59
N ASP A 225 2.16 -24.26 -3.55
CA ASP A 225 1.31 -23.55 -2.61
C ASP A 225 0.49 -22.44 -3.30
N ILE A 226 1.08 -21.71 -4.25
CA ILE A 226 0.36 -20.73 -5.07
C ILE A 226 -0.71 -21.42 -5.95
N SER A 227 -0.33 -22.51 -6.61
CA SER A 227 -1.25 -23.23 -7.50
C SER A 227 -2.47 -23.78 -6.75
N GLU A 228 -2.27 -24.32 -5.54
CA GLU A 228 -3.36 -24.79 -4.67
C GLU A 228 -4.38 -23.69 -4.37
N ARG A 229 -3.93 -22.47 -4.06
CA ARG A 229 -4.79 -21.31 -3.80
C ARG A 229 -5.55 -20.84 -5.03
N LEU A 230 -4.87 -20.82 -6.18
CA LEU A 230 -5.50 -20.47 -7.45
C LEU A 230 -6.60 -21.46 -7.83
N MET A 231 -6.44 -22.75 -7.51
CA MET A 231 -7.47 -23.78 -7.74
C MET A 231 -8.60 -23.73 -6.71
N SER A 232 -8.31 -23.53 -5.42
CA SER A 232 -9.33 -23.54 -4.36
C SER A 232 -10.29 -22.37 -4.45
N GLN A 233 -9.83 -21.19 -4.89
CA GLN A 233 -10.67 -20.01 -5.10
C GLN A 233 -11.46 -20.03 -6.41
N ALA A 234 -11.26 -21.03 -7.29
CA ALA A 234 -12.03 -21.19 -8.52
C ALA A 234 -13.37 -21.94 -8.31
N SER A 235 -13.64 -22.42 -7.09
CA SER A 235 -14.80 -23.27 -6.76
C SER A 235 -15.94 -22.52 -6.05
N ILE A 236 -16.07 -21.19 -6.25
CA ILE A 236 -17.14 -20.35 -5.69
C ILE A 236 -17.96 -19.74 -6.82
#